data_AF-A0A943DGR6-F1
#
_entry.id   AF-A0A943DGR6-F1
#
_cell.length_a   1.000
_cell.length_b   1.000
_cell.length_c   1.000
_cell.angle_alpha   90.00
_cell.angle_beta   90.00
_cell.angle_gamma   90.00
#
_symmetry.space_group_name_H-M   'P 1'
#
loop_
_entity.id
_entity.type
_entity.pdbx_description
1 polymer ?
#
loop_
_entity_poly.entity_id
_entity_poly.type
_entity_poly.pdbx_seq_one_letter_code
_entity_poly.pdbx_strand_id
1 'polypeptide(L)'
;MRTSPARRHGFTLVELIVVLTILAVLAALLVPALTGYIDKANEAKVLAEARTVLTAAQATVSEAYAKEQLVSSDGVIYDKPADKAANDMAKQIWELSELDPNNKKITWCFTVAGLKNPILTPGVIDTFEYCNGAYRITYHAIGTEEYPTGWDNAEKAAELKWIVLENGKPLLESSDYDPEHWH
;
A
#
# COMPACT_ATOMS: atom_id res chain seq x y z
N MET A 1 -53.88 44.20 38.03
CA MET A 1 -53.30 43.43 36.92
C MET A 1 -52.43 42.33 37.54
N ARG A 2 -52.91 41.07 37.58
CA ARG A 2 -52.16 39.93 38.14
C ARG A 2 -51.48 39.21 36.97
N THR A 3 -50.15 39.21 36.93
CA THR A 3 -49.38 38.43 35.96
C THR A 3 -49.16 37.03 36.52
N SER A 4 -49.61 36.02 35.78
CA SER A 4 -49.46 34.61 36.15
C SER A 4 -47.99 34.17 35.96
N PRO A 5 -47.37 33.47 36.93
CA PRO A 5 -46.00 32.97 36.76
C PRO A 5 -46.00 31.77 35.78
N ALA A 6 -45.14 31.83 34.76
CA ALA A 6 -44.93 30.74 33.82
C ALA A 6 -44.29 29.53 34.55
N ARG A 7 -44.98 28.38 34.57
CA ARG A 7 -44.45 27.12 35.09
C ARG A 7 -43.28 26.68 34.21
N ARG A 8 -42.07 26.63 34.77
CA ARG A 8 -40.92 25.99 34.12
C ARG A 8 -41.10 24.47 34.23
N HIS A 9 -41.35 23.79 33.11
CA HIS A 9 -41.22 22.34 33.04
C HIS A 9 -39.73 22.00 33.10
N GLY A 10 -39.28 21.47 34.24
CA GLY A 10 -37.97 20.86 34.38
C GLY A 10 -38.03 19.41 33.88
N PHE A 11 -37.08 19.04 33.04
CA PHE A 11 -36.87 17.65 32.62
C PHE A 11 -36.60 16.79 33.85
N THR A 12 -37.20 15.60 33.94
CA THR A 12 -36.97 14.75 35.11
C THR A 12 -35.61 14.05 35.00
N LEU A 13 -34.96 13.82 36.14
CA LEU A 13 -33.69 13.08 36.20
C LEU A 13 -33.86 11.67 35.58
N VAL A 14 -35.04 11.08 35.76
CA VAL A 14 -35.42 9.77 35.20
C VAL A 14 -35.47 9.81 33.66
N GLU A 15 -36.09 10.81 33.05
CA GLU A 15 -36.08 10.94 31.58
C GLU A 15 -34.67 11.10 31.04
N LEU A 16 -33.80 11.83 31.75
CA LEU A 16 -32.41 12.01 31.32
C LEU A 16 -31.61 10.70 31.34
N ILE A 17 -31.71 9.91 32.42
CA ILE A 17 -30.96 8.64 32.52
C ILE A 17 -31.45 7.62 31.49
N VAL A 18 -32.75 7.57 31.20
CA VAL A 18 -33.30 6.65 30.20
C VAL A 18 -32.73 6.98 28.82
N VAL A 19 -32.70 8.26 28.44
CA VAL A 19 -32.11 8.69 27.17
C VAL A 19 -30.62 8.34 27.09
N LEU A 20 -29.84 8.62 28.14
CA LEU A 20 -28.41 8.30 28.18
C LEU A 20 -28.16 6.78 28.06
N THR A 21 -28.99 5.95 28.70
CA THR A 21 -28.87 4.49 28.60
C THR A 21 -29.17 3.98 27.19
N ILE A 22 -30.20 4.51 26.52
CA ILE A 22 -30.52 4.14 25.13
C ILE A 22 -29.37 4.56 24.19
N LEU A 23 -28.84 5.77 24.34
CA LEU A 23 -27.69 6.24 23.56
C LEU A 23 -26.45 5.36 23.79
N ALA A 24 -26.20 4.93 25.03
CA ALA A 24 -25.08 4.05 25.35
C ALA A 24 -25.20 2.67 24.67
N VAL A 25 -26.39 2.06 24.69
CA VAL A 25 -26.63 0.76 24.03
C VAL A 25 -26.50 0.88 22.50
N LEU A 26 -27.07 1.94 21.91
CA LEU A 26 -26.95 2.18 20.47
C LEU A 26 -25.49 2.41 20.05
N ALA A 27 -24.75 3.22 20.80
CA ALA A 27 -23.33 3.45 20.54
C ALA A 27 -22.51 2.15 20.64
N ALA A 28 -22.80 1.31 21.64
CA ALA A 28 -22.09 0.04 21.84
C ALA A 28 -22.25 -0.93 20.66
N LEU A 29 -23.42 -0.95 20.01
CA LEU A 29 -23.66 -1.78 18.82
C LEU A 29 -23.08 -1.15 17.54
N LEU A 30 -23.05 0.17 17.46
CA LEU A 30 -22.64 0.89 16.24
C LEU A 30 -21.11 0.95 16.07
N VAL A 31 -20.35 1.12 17.16
CA VAL A 31 -18.88 1.29 17.11
C VAL A 31 -18.16 0.10 16.45
N PRO A 32 -18.45 -1.18 16.79
CA PRO A 32 -17.81 -2.32 16.13
C PRO A 32 -18.10 -2.41 14.62
N ALA A 33 -19.33 -2.05 14.21
CA ALA A 33 -19.72 -2.09 12.81
C ALA A 33 -19.01 -0.99 11.98
N LEU A 34 -18.90 0.23 12.53
CA LEU A 34 -18.22 1.34 11.87
C LEU A 34 -16.71 1.10 11.75
N THR A 35 -16.08 0.60 12.82
CA THR A 35 -14.63 0.31 12.82
C THR A 35 -14.27 -0.75 11.78
N GLY A 36 -15.04 -1.83 11.68
CA GLY A 36 -14.83 -2.85 10.64
C GLY A 36 -15.02 -2.34 9.21
N TYR A 37 -15.96 -1.41 8.98
CA TYR A 37 -16.15 -0.80 7.66
C TYR A 37 -15.00 0.13 7.27
N ILE A 38 -14.47 0.90 8.23
CA ILE A 38 -13.31 1.76 8.03
C ILE A 38 -12.08 0.93 7.66
N ASP A 39 -11.84 -0.19 8.34
CA ASP A 39 -10.71 -1.08 8.02
C ASP A 39 -10.82 -1.61 6.59
N LYS A 40 -11.99 -2.14 6.18
CA LYS A 40 -12.22 -2.59 4.79
C LYS A 40 -12.02 -1.49 3.75
N ALA A 41 -12.43 -0.27 4.05
CA ALA A 41 -12.22 0.87 3.16
C ALA A 41 -10.72 1.20 3.02
N ASN A 42 -9.95 1.09 4.11
CA ASN A 42 -8.51 1.29 4.08
C ASN A 42 -7.78 0.14 3.34
N GLU A 43 -8.23 -1.10 3.50
CA GLU A 43 -7.72 -2.27 2.75
C GLU A 43 -7.98 -2.10 1.24
N ALA A 44 -9.17 -1.64 0.85
CA ALA A 44 -9.48 -1.35 -0.55
C ALA A 44 -8.63 -0.19 -1.09
N LYS A 45 -8.37 0.83 -0.27
CA LYS A 45 -7.53 1.97 -0.62
C LYS A 45 -6.08 1.54 -0.89
N VAL A 46 -5.46 0.81 0.04
CA VAL A 46 -4.07 0.36 -0.13
C VAL A 46 -3.92 -0.55 -1.35
N LEU A 47 -4.90 -1.41 -1.63
CA LEU A 47 -4.89 -2.26 -2.82
C LEU A 47 -5.01 -1.44 -4.11
N ALA A 48 -5.82 -0.37 -4.11
CA ALA A 48 -5.95 0.51 -5.28
C ALA A 48 -4.63 1.26 -5.55
N GLU A 49 -4.02 1.85 -4.51
CA GLU A 49 -2.71 2.51 -4.59
C GLU A 49 -1.61 1.53 -5.03
N ALA A 50 -1.58 0.33 -4.46
CA ALA A 50 -0.62 -0.70 -4.82
C ALA A 50 -0.73 -1.11 -6.29
N ARG A 51 -1.95 -1.18 -6.85
CA ARG A 51 -2.17 -1.51 -8.27
C ARG A 51 -1.69 -0.40 -9.21
N THR A 52 -1.86 0.86 -8.85
CA THR A 52 -1.35 1.96 -9.68
C THR A 52 0.17 1.92 -9.72
N VAL A 53 0.82 1.71 -8.57
CA VAL A 53 2.28 1.58 -8.48
C VAL A 53 2.77 0.32 -9.21
N LEU A 54 2.12 -0.83 -9.05
CA LEU A 54 2.50 -2.07 -9.75
C LEU A 54 2.41 -1.89 -11.28
N THR A 55 1.36 -1.23 -11.77
CA THR A 55 1.17 -0.97 -13.20
C THR A 55 2.25 -0.01 -13.73
N ALA A 56 2.55 1.04 -12.98
CA ALA A 56 3.63 1.98 -13.30
C ALA A 56 5.00 1.27 -13.33
N ALA A 57 5.29 0.47 -12.30
CA ALA A 57 6.51 -0.32 -12.21
C ALA A 57 6.64 -1.30 -13.38
N GLN A 58 5.58 -2.02 -13.73
CA GLN A 58 5.61 -2.94 -14.87
C GLN A 58 5.86 -2.20 -16.19
N ALA A 59 5.26 -1.01 -16.37
CA ALA A 59 5.47 -0.20 -17.57
C ALA A 59 6.94 0.26 -17.68
N THR A 60 7.50 0.80 -16.60
CA THR A 60 8.89 1.26 -16.51
C THR A 60 9.89 0.11 -16.74
N VAL A 61 9.68 -1.03 -16.10
CA VAL A 61 10.55 -2.20 -16.30
C VAL A 61 10.46 -2.73 -17.72
N SER A 62 9.25 -2.79 -18.31
CA SER A 62 9.07 -3.26 -19.69
C SER A 62 9.77 -2.34 -20.69
N GLU A 63 9.74 -1.03 -20.45
CA GLU A 63 10.48 -0.05 -21.25
C GLU A 63 11.99 -0.24 -21.12
N ALA A 64 12.50 -0.40 -19.89
CA ALA A 64 13.92 -0.65 -19.65
C ALA A 64 14.39 -1.97 -20.27
N TYR A 65 13.56 -3.02 -20.21
CA TYR A 65 13.83 -4.30 -20.86
C TYR A 65 13.91 -4.16 -22.39
N ALA A 66 12.94 -3.46 -23.00
CA ALA A 66 12.93 -3.23 -24.44
C ALA A 66 14.11 -2.38 -24.94
N LYS A 67 14.67 -1.53 -24.08
CA LYS A 67 15.88 -0.73 -24.35
C LYS A 67 17.19 -1.45 -23.99
N GLU A 68 17.14 -2.71 -23.57
CA GLU A 68 18.30 -3.48 -23.12
C GLU A 68 19.06 -2.83 -21.94
N GLN A 69 18.34 -2.13 -21.05
CA GLN A 69 18.90 -1.42 -19.89
C GLN A 69 18.91 -2.26 -18.61
N LEU A 70 18.25 -3.41 -18.62
CA LEU A 70 18.32 -4.38 -17.52
C LEU A 70 19.54 -5.27 -17.71
N VAL A 71 20.43 -5.30 -16.72
CA VAL A 71 21.70 -6.04 -16.78
C VAL A 71 21.68 -7.23 -15.84
N SER A 72 22.40 -8.29 -16.19
CA SER A 72 22.53 -9.51 -15.37
C SER A 72 23.98 -9.98 -15.42
N SER A 73 24.67 -9.92 -14.28
CA SER A 73 26.08 -10.34 -14.16
C SER A 73 26.24 -11.86 -14.13
N ASP A 74 25.24 -12.59 -13.64
CA ASP A 74 25.26 -14.06 -13.52
C ASP A 74 24.48 -14.78 -14.64
N GLY A 75 23.77 -14.03 -15.49
CA GLY A 75 22.92 -14.56 -16.55
C GLY A 75 21.69 -15.32 -16.01
N VAL A 76 21.29 -15.09 -14.77
CA VAL A 76 20.15 -15.72 -14.12
C VAL A 76 19.15 -14.67 -13.65
N ILE A 77 19.58 -13.70 -12.85
CA ILE A 77 18.74 -12.63 -12.28
C ILE A 77 19.22 -11.26 -12.76
N TYR A 78 18.31 -10.28 -12.78
CA TYR A 78 18.69 -8.91 -13.08
C TYR A 78 19.31 -8.25 -11.85
N ASP A 79 20.42 -7.54 -12.08
CA ASP A 79 21.06 -6.72 -11.07
C ASP A 79 20.30 -5.41 -10.89
N LYS A 80 20.42 -4.82 -9.70
CA LYS A 80 19.95 -3.46 -9.46
C LYS A 80 20.62 -2.50 -10.47
N PRO A 81 19.84 -1.65 -11.18
CA PRO A 81 20.41 -0.67 -12.09
C PRO A 81 21.41 0.26 -11.37
N ALA A 82 22.33 0.87 -12.12
CA ALA A 82 23.21 1.90 -11.58
C ALA A 82 22.41 3.06 -10.97
N ASP A 83 22.94 3.72 -9.93
CA ASP A 83 22.21 4.70 -9.10
C ASP A 83 21.37 5.72 -9.89
N LYS A 84 21.94 6.33 -10.94
CA LYS A 84 21.20 7.28 -11.79
C LYS A 84 20.06 6.61 -12.57
N ALA A 85 20.29 5.41 -13.12
CA ALA A 85 19.25 4.68 -13.84
C ALA A 85 18.14 4.21 -12.87
N ALA A 86 18.51 3.77 -11.67
CA ALA A 86 17.55 3.42 -10.62
C ALA A 86 16.72 4.63 -10.20
N ASN A 87 17.35 5.79 -10.04
CA ASN A 87 16.68 7.07 -9.78
C ASN A 87 15.70 7.45 -10.90
N ASP A 88 16.16 7.43 -12.15
CA ASP A 88 15.34 7.78 -13.32
C ASP A 88 14.11 6.85 -13.43
N MET A 89 14.29 5.54 -13.21
CA MET A 89 13.20 4.57 -13.20
C MET A 89 12.25 4.78 -12.02
N ALA A 90 12.77 4.99 -10.81
CA ALA A 90 11.94 5.25 -9.62
C ALA A 90 11.15 6.56 -9.76
N LYS A 91 11.77 7.61 -10.33
CA LYS A 91 11.10 8.87 -10.69
C LYS A 91 9.93 8.62 -11.63
N GLN A 92 10.14 7.86 -12.70
CA GLN A 92 9.08 7.52 -13.65
C GLN A 92 7.92 6.78 -12.97
N ILE A 93 8.21 5.85 -12.06
CA ILE A 93 7.18 5.13 -11.30
C ILE A 93 6.37 6.09 -10.42
N TRP A 94 7.04 7.02 -9.71
CA TRP A 94 6.36 8.04 -8.93
C TRP A 94 5.44 8.90 -9.79
N GLU A 95 5.94 9.42 -10.91
CA GLU A 95 5.19 10.24 -11.86
C GLU A 95 3.97 9.49 -12.43
N LEU A 96 4.14 8.23 -12.84
CA LEU A 96 3.06 7.41 -13.40
C LEU A 96 2.03 6.94 -12.36
N SER A 97 2.44 6.76 -11.11
CA SER A 97 1.54 6.34 -10.02
C SER A 97 0.65 7.46 -9.49
N GLU A 98 0.99 8.72 -9.80
CA GLU A 98 0.35 9.94 -9.29
C GLU A 98 0.36 10.05 -7.75
N LEU A 99 1.23 9.30 -7.07
CA LEU A 99 1.41 9.37 -5.62
C LEU A 99 2.45 10.44 -5.26
N ASP A 100 2.33 11.01 -4.06
CA ASP A 100 3.27 12.03 -3.57
C ASP A 100 4.60 11.39 -3.14
N PRO A 101 5.71 11.62 -3.88
CA PRO A 101 7.01 11.06 -3.53
C PRO A 101 7.61 11.67 -2.25
N ASN A 102 7.08 12.81 -1.78
CA ASN A 102 7.52 13.43 -0.54
C ASN A 102 6.92 12.75 0.69
N ASN A 103 5.85 11.96 0.51
CA ASN A 103 5.25 11.20 1.59
C ASN A 103 6.09 9.95 1.88
N LYS A 104 7.08 10.09 2.77
CA LYS A 104 8.01 9.01 3.17
C LYS A 104 7.35 7.79 3.82
N LYS A 105 6.06 7.86 4.14
CA LYS A 105 5.29 6.70 4.60
C LYS A 105 4.90 5.75 3.47
N ILE A 106 4.80 6.27 2.24
CA ILE A 106 4.53 5.47 1.06
C ILE A 106 5.85 4.84 0.63
N THR A 107 5.90 3.52 0.68
CA THR A 107 7.08 2.73 0.32
C THR A 107 6.66 1.56 -0.55
N TRP A 108 7.53 1.20 -1.48
CA TRP A 108 7.33 0.05 -2.36
C TRP A 108 8.66 -0.54 -2.78
N CYS A 109 8.66 -1.82 -3.10
CA CYS A 109 9.80 -2.50 -3.69
C CYS A 109 9.33 -3.69 -4.51
N PHE A 110 10.15 -4.14 -5.46
CA PHE A 110 9.82 -5.31 -6.26
C PHE A 110 11.03 -6.04 -6.82
N THR A 111 10.79 -7.28 -7.21
CA THR A 111 11.67 -8.10 -8.03
C THR A 111 11.03 -8.34 -9.38
N VAL A 112 11.86 -8.73 -10.34
CA VAL A 112 11.42 -9.12 -11.67
C VAL A 112 11.89 -10.54 -11.96
N ALA A 113 11.16 -11.24 -12.81
CA ALA A 113 11.54 -12.53 -13.32
C ALA A 113 12.89 -12.44 -14.03
N GLY A 114 13.83 -13.28 -13.58
CA GLY A 114 15.14 -13.41 -14.20
C GLY A 114 15.10 -14.08 -15.57
N LEU A 115 16.24 -14.05 -16.27
CA LEU A 115 16.40 -14.54 -17.64
C LEU A 115 16.11 -16.04 -17.81
N LYS A 116 16.33 -16.82 -16.75
CA LYS A 116 16.13 -18.28 -16.74
C LYS A 116 14.85 -18.70 -16.02
N ASN A 117 13.96 -17.76 -15.69
CA ASN A 117 12.68 -18.11 -15.07
C ASN A 117 11.85 -18.96 -16.06
N PRO A 118 11.43 -20.19 -15.68
CA PRO A 118 10.73 -21.09 -16.59
C PRO A 118 9.23 -20.77 -16.76
N ILE A 119 8.68 -19.86 -15.93
CA ILE A 119 7.25 -19.57 -15.84
C ILE A 119 6.96 -18.16 -16.34
N LEU A 120 7.72 -17.17 -15.85
CA LEU A 120 7.52 -15.77 -16.19
C LEU A 120 8.47 -15.32 -17.30
N THR A 121 7.97 -14.45 -18.17
CA THR A 121 8.80 -13.74 -19.14
C THR A 121 9.82 -12.85 -18.41
N PRO A 122 11.08 -12.78 -18.85
CA PRO A 122 12.06 -11.87 -18.27
C PRO A 122 11.56 -10.42 -18.24
N GLY A 123 11.78 -9.73 -17.11
CA GLY A 123 11.33 -8.35 -16.93
C GLY A 123 9.84 -8.20 -16.53
N VAL A 124 9.10 -9.29 -16.34
CA VAL A 124 7.81 -9.26 -15.64
C VAL A 124 8.06 -9.15 -14.13
N ILE A 125 7.31 -8.31 -13.43
CA ILE A 125 7.38 -8.23 -11.97
C ILE A 125 6.99 -9.58 -11.36
N ASP A 126 7.85 -10.12 -10.50
CA ASP A 126 7.68 -11.42 -9.88
C ASP A 126 7.05 -11.28 -8.48
N THR A 127 7.65 -10.46 -7.63
CA THR A 127 7.11 -10.09 -6.31
C THR A 127 7.10 -8.57 -6.17
N PHE A 128 6.03 -8.02 -5.64
CA PHE A 128 5.86 -6.59 -5.38
C PHE A 128 5.26 -6.37 -4.00
N GLU A 129 5.85 -5.47 -3.22
CA GLU A 129 5.36 -5.10 -1.89
C GLU A 129 5.11 -3.60 -1.84
N TYR A 130 3.97 -3.20 -1.27
CA TYR A 130 3.56 -1.81 -1.13
C TYR A 130 3.09 -1.54 0.30
N CYS A 131 3.47 -0.40 0.86
CA CYS A 131 2.98 0.09 2.13
C CYS A 131 2.67 1.59 2.06
N ASN A 132 1.55 2.02 2.65
CA ASN A 132 1.16 3.44 2.73
C ASN A 132 1.33 4.04 4.14
N GLY A 133 2.07 3.35 5.01
CA GLY A 133 2.31 3.76 6.41
C GLY A 133 1.23 3.36 7.40
N ALA A 134 0.18 2.66 6.95
CA ALA A 134 -0.85 2.11 7.82
C ALA A 134 -1.19 0.66 7.45
N TYR A 135 -1.20 0.37 6.14
CA TYR A 135 -1.39 -0.96 5.61
C TYR A 135 -0.28 -1.31 4.64
N ARG A 136 -0.07 -2.61 4.51
CA ARG A 136 0.87 -3.23 3.58
C ARG A 136 0.18 -4.34 2.82
N ILE A 137 0.57 -4.52 1.58
CA ILE A 137 0.05 -5.58 0.72
C ILE A 137 1.15 -6.08 -0.21
N THR A 138 1.12 -7.38 -0.48
CA THR A 138 2.09 -8.06 -1.35
C THR A 138 1.36 -8.65 -2.56
N TYR A 139 2.05 -8.62 -3.70
CA TYR A 139 1.64 -9.26 -4.93
C TYR A 139 2.69 -10.29 -5.34
N HIS A 140 2.23 -11.48 -5.72
CA HIS A 140 3.03 -12.57 -6.27
C HIS A 140 2.53 -12.95 -7.66
N ALA A 141 3.39 -12.86 -8.67
CA ALA A 141 3.07 -13.29 -10.02
C ALA A 141 3.08 -14.82 -10.18
N ILE A 142 3.89 -15.51 -9.36
CA ILE A 142 3.89 -16.98 -9.24
C ILE A 142 3.48 -17.37 -7.83
N GLY A 143 2.47 -18.22 -7.73
CA GLY A 143 2.06 -18.84 -6.48
C GLY A 143 2.94 -20.03 -6.11
N THR A 144 3.23 -20.16 -4.83
CA THR A 144 3.87 -21.30 -4.17
C THR A 144 2.89 -21.94 -3.19
N GLU A 145 3.30 -23.03 -2.52
CA GLU A 145 2.49 -23.62 -1.44
C GLU A 145 2.30 -22.66 -0.26
N GLU A 146 3.26 -21.76 -0.02
CA GLU A 146 3.24 -20.80 1.08
C GLU A 146 2.55 -19.48 0.70
N TYR A 147 2.71 -19.02 -0.55
CA TYR A 147 2.21 -17.74 -1.04
C TYR A 147 1.38 -17.92 -2.32
N PRO A 148 0.05 -17.74 -2.31
CA PRO A 148 -0.77 -17.93 -3.51
C PRO A 148 -0.50 -16.86 -4.59
N THR A 149 -0.78 -17.18 -5.85
CA THR A 149 -0.69 -16.21 -6.95
C THR A 149 -1.69 -15.07 -6.76
N GLY A 150 -1.27 -13.83 -6.96
CA GLY A 150 -2.10 -12.64 -6.92
C GLY A 150 -1.78 -11.74 -5.73
N TRP A 151 -2.80 -11.02 -5.26
CA TRP A 151 -2.68 -10.12 -4.12
C TRP A 151 -2.96 -10.86 -2.82
N ASP A 152 -2.08 -10.71 -1.85
CA ASP A 152 -2.33 -11.12 -0.48
C ASP A 152 -3.35 -10.21 0.20
N ASN A 153 -3.83 -10.64 1.35
CA ASN A 153 -4.65 -9.79 2.20
C ASN A 153 -3.83 -8.59 2.69
N ALA A 154 -4.46 -7.42 2.75
CA ALA A 154 -3.83 -6.25 3.33
C ALA A 154 -3.62 -6.44 4.84
N GLU A 155 -2.41 -6.14 5.31
CA GLU A 155 -2.01 -6.28 6.71
C GLU A 155 -1.79 -4.89 7.32
N LYS A 156 -2.19 -4.68 8.58
CA LYS A 156 -1.87 -3.45 9.31
C LYS A 156 -0.38 -3.41 9.61
N ALA A 157 0.33 -2.51 8.95
CA ALA A 157 1.76 -2.31 9.10
C ALA A 157 2.15 -0.90 8.64
N ALA A 158 3.09 -0.28 9.33
CA ALA A 158 3.59 1.05 8.98
C ALA A 158 4.81 1.02 8.04
N GLU A 159 5.40 -0.16 7.85
CA GLU A 159 6.63 -0.39 7.10
C GLU A 159 6.53 -1.70 6.31
N LEU A 160 7.34 -1.80 5.25
CA LEU A 160 7.52 -3.03 4.48
C LEU A 160 8.03 -4.16 5.39
N LYS A 161 7.59 -5.39 5.15
CA LYS A 161 8.13 -6.55 5.88
C LYS A 161 9.46 -6.97 5.29
N TRP A 162 9.66 -6.74 3.98
CA TRP A 162 10.79 -7.19 3.15
C TRP A 162 11.82 -8.07 3.88
N ILE A 163 11.48 -9.35 4.01
CA ILE A 163 12.36 -10.40 4.51
C ILE A 163 12.18 -11.60 3.57
N VAL A 164 13.18 -11.80 2.71
CA VAL A 164 13.68 -13.11 2.29
C VAL A 164 12.79 -13.93 1.34
N LEU A 165 13.12 -13.85 0.04
CA LEU A 165 13.47 -15.07 -0.70
C LEU A 165 14.99 -15.06 -0.91
N GLU A 166 15.69 -15.50 0.14
CA GLU A 166 17.09 -15.92 0.32
C GLU A 166 18.29 -15.27 -0.40
N ASN A 167 18.19 -14.50 -1.50
CA ASN A 167 19.39 -13.92 -2.14
C ASN A 167 19.14 -12.64 -2.97
N GLY A 168 17.92 -12.14 -3.11
CA GLY A 168 17.63 -10.97 -3.95
C GLY A 168 17.51 -9.67 -3.16
N LYS A 169 18.39 -8.70 -3.43
CA LYS A 169 18.03 -7.29 -3.20
C LYS A 169 16.86 -6.96 -4.14
N PRO A 170 15.92 -6.09 -3.75
CA PRO A 170 14.90 -5.63 -4.70
C PRO A 170 15.60 -5.05 -5.94
N LEU A 171 14.99 -5.25 -7.11
CA LEU A 171 15.51 -4.63 -8.34
C LEU A 171 15.46 -3.11 -8.18
N LEU A 172 14.32 -2.61 -7.72
CA LEU A 172 14.06 -1.21 -7.42
C LEU A 172 13.19 -1.07 -6.19
N GLU A 173 13.40 0.03 -5.48
CA GLU A 173 12.64 0.43 -4.30
C GLU A 173 12.34 1.93 -4.34
N SER A 174 11.29 2.34 -3.62
CA SER A 174 10.83 3.72 -3.57
C SER A 174 11.91 4.73 -3.15
N SER A 175 12.90 4.28 -2.36
CA SER A 175 14.02 5.10 -1.89
C SER A 175 15.12 5.33 -2.93
N ASP A 176 15.09 4.65 -4.08
CA ASP A 176 16.02 4.92 -5.19
C ASP A 176 15.77 6.29 -5.83
N TYR A 177 14.57 6.84 -5.62
CA TYR A 177 14.26 8.21 -6.00
C TYR A 177 14.82 9.22 -4.99
N ASP A 178 15.87 9.91 -5.44
CA ASP A 178 16.57 10.99 -4.76
C ASP A 178 16.58 12.24 -5.66
N PRO A 179 15.59 13.14 -5.52
CA PRO A 179 15.51 14.38 -6.29
C PRO A 179 16.49 15.47 -5.84
N GLU A 180 17.13 15.31 -4.68
CA GLU A 180 18.11 16.28 -4.17
C GLU A 180 19.49 16.03 -4.78
N HIS A 181 19.83 14.77 -5.01
CA HIS A 181 21.10 14.38 -5.60
C HIS A 181 21.08 14.38 -7.14
N TRP A 182 19.94 14.03 -7.75
CA TRP A 182 19.79 13.92 -9.20
C TRP A 182 18.68 14.87 -9.69
N HIS A 183 19.00 15.76 -10.63
CA HIS A 183 18.09 16.76 -11.22
C HIS A 183 17.66 16.37 -12.65
#